data_AF-N6VR46-F1
#
_entry.id   AF-N6VR46-F1
#
_cell.length_a   1.000
_cell.length_b   1.000
_cell.length_c   1.000
_cell.angle_alpha   90.00
_cell.angle_beta   90.00
_cell.angle_gamma   90.00
#
_symmetry.space_group_name_H-M   'P 1'
#
loop_
_entity.id
_entity.type
_entity.pdbx_description
1 polymer ?
#
loop_
_entity_poly.entity_id
_entity_poly.type
_entity_poly.pdbx_seq_one_letter_code
_entity_poly.pdbx_strand_id
1 'polypeptide(L)'
;MDPIKITSEELLKGAKMLSKHCEKCGFPLFEKDGKIYCAICNKSNLEDSHKLDKNDIIDKKIDYLLEKLKNENEISRIKEIGEAIAILIKIKKELY
;
A
#
# COMPACT_ATOMS: atom_id res chain seq x y z
N MET A 1 -6.61 19.34 6.29
CA MET A 1 -7.19 18.56 5.17
C MET A 1 -7.81 19.57 4.22
N ASP A 2 -7.41 19.58 2.95
CA ASP A 2 -7.95 20.51 1.95
C ASP A 2 -9.11 19.85 1.18
N PRO A 3 -10.37 20.29 1.37
CA PRO A 3 -11.56 19.74 0.72
C PRO A 3 -11.45 19.69 -0.81
N ILE A 4 -10.77 20.69 -1.41
CA ILE A 4 -10.62 20.80 -2.86
C ILE A 4 -9.67 19.70 -3.35
N LYS A 5 -8.54 19.51 -2.68
CA LYS A 5 -7.56 18.46 -3.02
C LYS A 5 -8.18 17.06 -2.98
N ILE A 6 -8.94 16.74 -1.92
CA ILE A 6 -9.61 15.43 -1.79
C ILE A 6 -10.60 15.22 -2.93
N THR A 7 -11.38 16.24 -3.25
CA THR A 7 -12.33 16.20 -4.36
C THR A 7 -11.63 15.90 -5.68
N SER A 8 -10.57 16.65 -6.00
CA SER A 8 -9.78 16.46 -7.21
C SER A 8 -9.19 15.05 -7.31
N GLU A 9 -8.64 14.52 -6.21
CA GLU A 9 -8.08 13.16 -6.14
C GLU A 9 -9.13 12.08 -6.49
N GLU A 10 -10.34 12.19 -5.95
CA GLU A 10 -11.40 11.20 -6.20
C GLU A 10 -11.94 11.26 -7.63
N LEU A 11 -12.09 12.47 -8.20
CA LEU A 11 -12.47 12.64 -9.60
C LEU A 11 -11.42 12.07 -10.54
N LEU A 12 -10.12 12.25 -10.25
CA LEU A 12 -9.02 11.66 -11.02
C LEU A 12 -9.03 10.12 -10.97
N LYS A 13 -9.50 9.53 -9.86
CA LYS A 13 -9.71 8.08 -9.73
C LYS A 13 -10.93 7.58 -10.51
N GLY A 14 -11.68 8.45 -11.20
CA GLY A 14 -12.90 8.11 -11.93
C GLY A 14 -14.15 8.02 -11.06
N ALA A 15 -14.11 8.51 -9.82
CA ALA A 15 -15.30 8.60 -9.00
C ALA A 15 -16.21 9.75 -9.47
N LYS A 16 -17.51 9.59 -9.31
CA LYS A 16 -18.53 10.60 -9.60
C LYS A 16 -18.98 11.26 -8.31
N MET A 17 -18.88 12.59 -8.22
CA MET A 17 -19.49 13.34 -7.13
C MET A 17 -21.02 13.32 -7.25
N LEU A 18 -21.72 13.06 -6.15
CA LEU A 18 -23.17 13.06 -6.06
C LEU A 18 -23.68 14.39 -5.47
N SER A 19 -24.95 14.71 -5.72
CA SER A 19 -25.63 15.85 -5.07
C SER A 19 -25.96 15.63 -3.59
N LYS A 20 -25.67 14.43 -3.07
CA LYS A 20 -25.89 14.04 -1.67
C LYS A 20 -24.63 14.34 -0.84
N HIS A 21 -24.84 14.76 0.41
CA HIS A 21 -23.75 15.05 1.34
C HIS A 21 -23.74 14.03 2.49
N CYS A 22 -22.57 13.80 3.07
CA CYS A 22 -22.40 12.90 4.20
C CYS A 22 -23.08 13.48 5.45
N GLU A 23 -23.95 12.69 6.08
CA GLU A 23 -24.66 13.09 7.31
C GLU A 23 -23.72 13.36 8.50
N LYS A 24 -22.50 12.79 8.48
CA LYS A 24 -21.52 12.94 9.56
C LYS A 24 -20.65 14.19 9.45
N CYS A 25 -20.17 14.52 8.26
CA CYS A 25 -19.19 15.59 8.06
C CYS A 25 -19.64 16.69 7.08
N GLY A 26 -20.80 16.54 6.44
CA GLY A 26 -21.32 17.48 5.45
C GLY A 26 -20.58 17.47 4.11
N PHE A 27 -19.58 16.61 3.90
CA PHE A 27 -18.82 16.55 2.65
C PHE A 27 -19.61 15.82 1.54
N PRO A 28 -19.48 16.20 0.26
CA PRO A 28 -20.15 15.49 -0.85
C PRO A 28 -19.82 13.99 -0.86
N LEU A 29 -20.83 13.19 -1.20
CA LEU A 29 -20.67 11.75 -1.41
C LEU A 29 -20.17 11.48 -2.83
N PHE A 30 -19.41 10.39 -2.98
CA PHE A 30 -18.86 9.93 -4.25
C PHE A 30 -19.40 8.54 -4.58
N GLU A 31 -19.55 8.25 -5.86
CA GLU A 31 -19.87 6.93 -6.39
C GLU A 31 -18.73 6.44 -7.27
N LYS A 32 -18.25 5.22 -7.04
CA LYS A 32 -17.32 4.53 -7.92
C LYS A 32 -17.65 3.04 -7.96
N ASP A 33 -17.70 2.46 -9.16
CA ASP A 33 -18.01 1.04 -9.37
C ASP A 33 -19.32 0.61 -8.66
N GLY A 34 -20.34 1.49 -8.68
CA GLY A 34 -21.65 1.27 -8.05
C GLY A 34 -21.69 1.41 -6.53
N LYS A 35 -20.59 1.80 -5.87
CA LYS A 35 -20.52 1.99 -4.41
C LYS A 35 -20.48 3.46 -4.05
N ILE A 36 -21.35 3.86 -3.12
CA ILE A 36 -21.42 5.24 -2.59
C ILE A 36 -20.61 5.34 -1.30
N TYR A 37 -19.74 6.35 -1.20
CA TYR A 37 -18.86 6.57 -0.04
C TYR A 37 -18.59 8.05 0.23
N CYS A 38 -18.15 8.35 1.46
CA CYS A 38 -17.65 9.67 1.82
C CYS A 38 -16.11 9.67 1.80
N ALA A 39 -15.49 10.52 1.00
CA ALA A 39 -14.03 10.58 0.87
C ALA A 39 -13.30 11.15 2.10
N ILE A 40 -14.03 11.70 3.08
CA ILE A 40 -13.48 12.15 4.37
C ILE A 40 -13.69 11.07 5.43
N CYS A 41 -14.94 10.63 5.64
CA CYS A 41 -15.25 9.66 6.69
C CYS A 41 -14.73 8.24 6.38
N ASN A 42 -14.68 7.83 5.10
CA ASN A 42 -14.12 6.53 4.70
C ASN A 42 -12.64 6.61 4.31
N LYS A 43 -11.99 7.79 4.40
CA LYS A 43 -10.56 7.92 4.09
C LYS A 43 -9.67 7.10 5.03
N SER A 44 -10.16 6.78 6.24
CA SER A 44 -9.48 5.87 7.17
C SER A 44 -9.32 4.42 6.65
N ASN A 45 -9.99 4.05 5.55
CA ASN A 45 -9.84 2.75 4.90
C ASN A 45 -9.33 2.84 3.45
N LEU A 46 -9.01 4.04 2.95
CA LEU A 46 -8.71 4.30 1.53
C LEU A 46 -7.42 5.10 1.28
N GLU A 47 -6.63 5.38 2.33
CA GLU A 47 -5.21 5.80 2.18
C GLU A 47 -4.27 4.67 1.72
N ASP A 48 -4.84 3.55 1.26
CA ASP A 48 -4.13 2.31 0.95
C ASP A 48 -4.22 1.87 -0.52
N SER A 49 -4.54 2.77 -1.47
CA SER A 49 -4.32 2.45 -2.90
C SER A 49 -2.83 2.45 -3.29
N HIS A 50 -1.94 2.74 -2.34
CA HIS A 50 -0.53 2.34 -2.32
C HIS A 50 -0.12 1.91 -0.92
N LYS A 51 -0.91 1.07 -0.22
CA LYS A 51 -0.29 0.30 0.86
C LYS A 51 0.61 -0.70 0.16
N LEU A 52 1.88 -0.33 0.07
CA LEU A 52 2.97 -1.23 -0.17
C LEU A 52 2.72 -2.41 0.78
N ASP A 53 2.20 -3.53 0.26
CA ASP A 53 1.94 -4.71 1.06
C ASP A 53 3.31 -5.15 1.58
N LYS A 54 3.51 -4.93 2.88
CA LYS A 54 4.81 -5.18 3.52
C LYS A 54 5.23 -6.62 3.29
N ASN A 55 4.27 -7.55 3.23
CA ASN A 55 4.54 -8.95 2.93
C ASN A 55 5.00 -9.13 1.48
N ASP A 56 4.27 -8.59 0.50
CA ASP A 56 4.66 -8.62 -0.92
C ASP A 56 6.07 -8.04 -1.17
N ILE A 57 6.45 -6.97 -0.48
CA ILE A 57 7.77 -6.34 -0.63
C ILE A 57 8.86 -7.19 -0.02
N ILE A 58 8.61 -7.74 1.18
CA ILE A 58 9.57 -8.61 1.84
C ILE A 58 9.79 -9.86 1.00
N ASP A 59 8.73 -10.43 0.43
CA ASP A 59 8.80 -11.60 -0.45
C ASP A 59 9.61 -11.30 -1.71
N LYS A 60 9.32 -10.20 -2.42
CA LYS A 60 10.10 -9.77 -3.58
C LYS A 60 11.58 -9.53 -3.25
N LYS A 61 11.89 -9.03 -2.06
CA LYS A 61 13.28 -8.80 -1.63
C LYS A 61 14.00 -10.09 -1.28
N ILE A 62 13.31 -11.06 -0.66
CA ILE A 62 13.86 -12.40 -0.41
C ILE A 62 14.18 -13.07 -1.74
N ASP A 63 13.26 -13.08 -2.69
CA ASP A 63 13.46 -13.70 -4.01
C ASP A 63 14.65 -13.08 -4.76
N TYR A 64 14.73 -11.74 -4.76
CA TYR A 64 15.87 -11.03 -5.35
C TYR A 64 17.21 -11.43 -4.72
N LEU A 65 17.26 -11.52 -3.38
CA LEU A 65 18.49 -11.89 -2.67
C LEU A 65 18.85 -13.37 -2.88
N LEU A 66 17.88 -14.26 -3.00
CA LEU A 66 18.11 -15.68 -3.31
C LEU A 66 18.70 -15.86 -4.71
N GLU A 67 18.16 -15.16 -5.72
CA GLU A 67 18.73 -15.16 -7.07
C GLU A 67 20.15 -14.56 -7.10
N LYS A 68 20.40 -13.52 -6.30
CA LYS A 68 21.75 -12.96 -6.17
C LYS A 68 22.71 -13.94 -5.50
N LEU A 69 22.28 -14.60 -4.43
CA LEU A 69 23.06 -15.59 -3.69
C LEU A 69 23.46 -16.77 -4.58
N LYS A 70 22.52 -17.26 -5.41
CA LYS A 70 22.73 -18.37 -6.35
C LYS A 70 23.91 -18.16 -7.31
N ASN A 71 24.17 -16.90 -7.69
CA ASN A 71 25.21 -16.54 -8.67
C ASN A 71 26.48 -15.97 -8.03
N GLU A 72 26.54 -15.88 -6.69
CA GLU A 72 27.67 -15.28 -5.97
C GLU A 72 28.73 -16.33 -5.61
N ASN A 73 30.01 -15.98 -5.81
CA ASN A 73 31.16 -16.86 -5.55
C ASN A 73 32.09 -16.30 -4.48
N GLU A 74 31.94 -15.04 -4.09
CA GLU A 74 32.74 -14.42 -3.03
C GLU A 74 32.17 -14.78 -1.65
N ILE A 75 32.94 -15.49 -0.82
CA ILE A 75 32.49 -16.00 0.49
C ILE A 75 31.96 -14.89 1.40
N SER A 76 32.62 -13.72 1.43
CA SER A 76 32.18 -12.56 2.21
C SER A 76 30.78 -12.10 1.80
N ARG A 77 30.52 -11.98 0.50
CA ARG A 77 29.21 -11.57 -0.03
C ARG A 77 28.14 -12.62 0.19
N ILE A 78 28.47 -13.91 0.06
CA ILE A 78 27.55 -15.01 0.38
C ILE A 78 27.06 -14.86 1.83
N LYS A 79 27.97 -14.58 2.76
CA LYS A 79 27.64 -14.36 4.17
C LYS A 79 26.73 -13.14 4.36
N GLU A 80 27.08 -12.00 3.76
CA GLU A 80 26.28 -10.76 3.84
C GLU A 80 24.85 -10.96 3.31
N ILE A 81 24.70 -11.61 2.16
CA ILE A 81 23.40 -11.89 1.55
C ILE A 81 22.59 -12.85 2.45
N GLY A 82 23.24 -13.88 3.00
CA GLY A 82 22.60 -14.82 3.93
C GLY A 82 22.08 -14.13 5.20
N GLU A 83 22.85 -13.23 5.79
CA GLU A 83 22.43 -12.43 6.96
C GLU A 83 21.24 -11.53 6.63
N ALA A 84 21.26 -10.85 5.47
CA ALA A 84 20.15 -10.02 5.01
C ALA A 84 18.86 -10.83 4.81
N ILE A 85 18.94 -12.02 4.19
CA ILE A 85 17.79 -12.92 4.02
C ILE A 85 17.24 -13.37 5.39
N ALA A 86 18.11 -13.72 6.33
CA ALA A 86 17.70 -14.14 7.67
C ALA A 86 16.91 -13.05 8.41
N ILE A 87 17.35 -11.79 8.30
CA ILE A 87 16.64 -10.64 8.86
C ILE A 87 15.26 -10.49 8.21
N LEU A 88 15.17 -10.56 6.88
CA LEU A 88 13.89 -10.43 6.17
C LEU A 88 12.90 -11.54 6.54
N ILE A 89 13.36 -12.79 6.67
CA ILE A 89 12.53 -13.91 7.13
C ILE A 89 12.05 -13.68 8.56
N LYS A 90 12.90 -13.15 9.45
CA LYS A 90 12.51 -12.83 10.82
C LYS A 90 11.42 -11.76 10.84
N ILE A 91 11.59 -10.68 10.08
CA ILE A 91 10.58 -9.62 9.96
C ILE A 91 9.28 -10.20 9.42
N LYS A 92 9.33 -11.08 8.40
CA LYS A 92 8.13 -11.74 7.86
C LYS A 92 7.38 -12.53 8.92
N LYS A 93 8.08 -13.25 9.80
CA LYS A 93 7.46 -14.03 10.88
C LYS A 93 6.76 -13.15 11.92
N GLU A 94 7.22 -11.93 12.15
CA GLU A 94 6.59 -10.99 13.10
C GLU A 94 5.35 -10.28 12.52
N LEU A 95 5.09 -10.45 11.22
CA LEU A 95 3.91 -9.90 10.54
C LEU A 95 2.68 -10.86 10.53
N TYR A 96 2.85 -12.09 11.01
CA TYR A 96 1.80 -13.13 11.16
C TYR A 96 1.61 -13.49 12.63
#